data_AF-A0A4R5NQB3-F1
#
_entry.id   AF-A0A4R5NQB3-F1
#
_cell.length_a   1.000
_cell.length_b   1.000
_cell.length_c   1.000
_cell.angle_alpha   90.00
_cell.angle_beta   90.00
_cell.angle_gamma   90.00
#
_symmetry.space_group_name_H-M   'P 1'
#
loop_
_entity.id
_entity.type
_entity.pdbx_description
1 polymer ?
#
loop_
_entity_poly.entity_id
_entity_poly.type
_entity_poly.pdbx_seq_one_letter_code
_entity_poly.pdbx_strand_id
1 'polypeptide(L)'
;MKTLYDKLRTAQIDEQLINAFQNDSDIVYTGVIQFLSDKDFIMLTYNDYGIQDGEVYLKISSVKSIDTDSYDLANMQDRIEFDEKHHLNSQPSFDLPIKMSDSLFDRVIQTLHDDQKVGLVITAQAGKLKYNEGLISDLQDDGMVFTNINKFDFSKQSVFNIRFDDIRGIEFGGTELQLLQNVLDMIKPENHVENEIIDDPSVFRDQIEQLRNSGDWVVIDTNDNRKYFYVGKIISSNEKEFVMMVVDMNGRFGGYVWIRYDDIGRIITDSDYLRVIDKFVIENKHNKHFALPVLNSDRAFDNADNILIHIITQSIQYQKVIRFETADEDNFAGYPTSIDLQTGVLNVELLDVDDDGDLPTRQIGIENIREMAFDYFKAFLTENEID
;
A
#
# COMPACT_ATOMS: atom_id res chain seq x y z
N MET A 1 35.48 -12.03 -7.40
CA MET A 1 34.04 -11.84 -7.11
C MET A 1 33.95 -11.36 -5.66
N LYS A 2 33.31 -10.23 -5.41
CA LYS A 2 32.94 -9.82 -4.03
C LYS A 2 31.86 -10.80 -3.54
N THR A 3 31.98 -11.27 -2.30
CA THR A 3 30.90 -12.05 -1.67
C THR A 3 29.68 -11.16 -1.43
N LEU A 4 28.50 -11.75 -1.17
CA LEU A 4 27.31 -10.96 -0.79
C LEU A 4 27.59 -10.05 0.42
N TYR A 5 28.30 -10.58 1.41
CA TYR A 5 28.73 -9.81 2.58
C TYR A 5 29.63 -8.62 2.22
N ASP A 6 30.60 -8.80 1.32
CA ASP A 6 31.46 -7.69 0.89
C ASP A 6 30.68 -6.59 0.15
N LYS A 7 29.63 -6.97 -0.59
CA LYS A 7 28.74 -6.01 -1.24
C LYS A 7 27.90 -5.25 -0.21
N LEU A 8 27.24 -5.94 0.72
CA LEU A 8 26.48 -5.33 1.82
C LEU A 8 27.36 -4.37 2.64
N ARG A 9 28.60 -4.79 2.95
CA ARG A 9 29.55 -3.96 3.68
C ARG A 9 29.97 -2.72 2.91
N THR A 10 30.18 -2.83 1.59
CA THR A 10 30.48 -1.66 0.75
C THR A 10 29.30 -0.70 0.77
N ALA A 11 28.08 -1.21 0.51
CA ALA A 11 26.86 -0.41 0.51
C ALA A 11 26.58 0.27 1.85
N GLN A 12 26.85 -0.39 2.98
CA GLN A 12 26.72 0.22 4.31
C GLN A 12 27.73 1.36 4.52
N ILE A 13 29.00 1.16 4.16
CA ILE A 13 30.05 2.18 4.35
C ILE A 13 29.78 3.42 3.50
N ASP A 14 29.30 3.19 2.28
CA ASP A 14 29.04 4.22 1.28
C ASP A 14 27.61 4.79 1.40
N GLU A 15 26.83 4.36 2.41
CA GLU A 15 25.43 4.74 2.65
C GLU A 15 24.54 4.62 1.40
N GLN A 16 24.76 3.57 0.61
CA GLN A 16 24.07 3.35 -0.65
C GLN A 16 22.65 2.83 -0.45
N LEU A 17 21.74 3.36 -1.27
CA LEU A 17 20.42 2.76 -1.49
C LEU A 17 20.60 1.42 -2.23
N ILE A 18 19.95 0.37 -1.72
CA ILE A 18 20.02 -0.98 -2.29
C ILE A 18 18.64 -1.58 -2.48
N ASN A 19 18.55 -2.51 -3.43
CA ASN A 19 17.46 -3.48 -3.54
C ASN A 19 17.95 -4.84 -3.02
N ALA A 20 17.29 -5.38 -2.00
CA ALA A 20 17.58 -6.69 -1.42
C ALA A 20 16.56 -7.73 -1.90
N PHE A 21 17.01 -8.64 -2.77
CA PHE A 21 16.21 -9.73 -3.32
C PHE A 21 16.31 -10.97 -2.43
N GLN A 22 15.18 -11.52 -2.02
CA GLN A 22 15.13 -12.69 -1.15
C GLN A 22 15.19 -14.00 -1.95
N ASN A 23 15.56 -15.11 -1.30
CA ASN A 23 15.66 -16.42 -1.95
C ASN A 23 14.29 -16.99 -2.34
N ASP A 24 13.29 -16.79 -1.49
CA ASP A 24 11.99 -17.47 -1.55
C ASP A 24 10.80 -16.50 -1.61
N SER A 25 11.06 -15.23 -2.01
CA SER A 25 10.05 -14.17 -2.13
C SER A 25 10.23 -13.38 -3.41
N ASP A 26 9.11 -12.91 -3.96
CA ASP A 26 9.09 -11.85 -4.98
C ASP A 26 9.12 -10.46 -4.34
N ILE A 27 9.02 -10.36 -3.00
CA ILE A 27 9.15 -9.10 -2.27
C ILE A 27 10.62 -8.66 -2.28
N VAL A 28 10.85 -7.46 -2.80
CA VAL A 28 12.13 -6.76 -2.78
C VAL A 28 12.06 -5.67 -1.71
N TYR A 29 13.09 -5.58 -0.88
CA TYR A 29 13.23 -4.46 0.04
C TYR A 29 14.17 -3.41 -0.54
N THR A 30 13.72 -2.16 -0.62
CA THR A 30 14.53 -1.03 -1.06
C THR A 30 14.91 -0.17 0.14
N GLY A 31 16.19 0.14 0.32
CA GLY A 31 16.62 0.79 1.56
C GLY A 31 18.11 1.03 1.75
N VAL A 32 18.47 1.58 2.91
CA VAL A 32 19.85 1.86 3.32
C VAL A 32 20.20 1.05 4.56
N ILE A 33 21.33 0.32 4.51
CA ILE A 33 21.76 -0.56 5.59
C ILE A 33 22.19 0.28 6.80
N GLN A 34 21.50 0.12 7.93
CA GLN A 34 21.84 0.78 9.19
C GLN A 34 22.87 -0.05 9.97
N PHE A 35 22.64 -1.37 10.07
CA PHE A 35 23.50 -2.29 10.84
C PHE A 35 23.82 -3.53 10.03
N LEU A 36 25.05 -4.03 10.15
CA LEU A 36 25.52 -5.23 9.48
C LEU A 36 26.37 -6.06 10.45
N SER A 37 26.05 -7.34 10.57
CA SER A 37 26.85 -8.37 11.24
C SER A 37 27.34 -9.40 10.22
N ASP A 38 28.09 -10.40 10.68
CA ASP A 38 28.55 -11.52 9.84
C ASP A 38 27.41 -12.45 9.37
N LYS A 39 26.20 -12.33 9.95
CA LYS A 39 25.06 -13.22 9.68
C LYS A 39 23.80 -12.50 9.23
N ASP A 40 23.63 -11.25 9.60
CA ASP A 40 22.38 -10.50 9.43
C ASP A 40 22.64 -9.00 9.28
N PHE A 41 21.60 -8.28 8.86
CA PHE A 41 21.62 -6.83 8.74
C PHE A 41 20.24 -6.24 9.01
N ILE A 42 20.23 -4.96 9.36
CA ILE A 42 19.03 -4.14 9.51
C ILE A 42 19.12 -3.02 8.48
N MET A 43 18.04 -2.80 7.75
CA MET A 43 17.93 -1.79 6.72
C MET A 43 16.74 -0.90 6.99
N LEU A 44 16.93 0.41 6.83
CA LEU A 44 15.84 1.38 6.74
C LEU A 44 15.15 1.23 5.39
N THR A 45 13.84 1.05 5.36
CA THR A 45 13.09 0.76 4.12
C THR A 45 12.34 1.97 3.59
N TYR A 46 12.21 2.04 2.28
CA TYR A 46 11.35 2.99 1.57
C TYR A 46 10.26 2.21 0.82
N ASN A 47 9.04 2.75 0.81
CA ASN A 47 7.96 2.19 -0.01
C ASN A 47 8.10 2.61 -1.48
N ASP A 48 7.20 2.10 -2.32
CA ASP A 48 7.19 2.37 -3.77
C ASP A 48 7.13 3.87 -4.13
N TYR A 49 6.79 4.74 -3.18
CA TYR A 49 6.71 6.19 -3.39
C TYR A 49 7.94 6.96 -2.89
N GLY A 50 9.01 6.28 -2.48
CA GLY A 50 10.20 6.92 -1.90
C GLY A 50 9.99 7.48 -0.50
N ILE A 51 8.91 7.10 0.18
CA ILE A 51 8.63 7.51 1.56
C ILE A 51 9.19 6.43 2.49
N GLN A 52 9.96 6.86 3.49
CA GLN A 52 10.50 5.97 4.51
C GLN A 52 9.36 5.24 5.25
N ASP A 53 9.44 3.91 5.32
CA ASP A 53 8.41 3.06 5.91
C ASP A 53 9.02 1.95 6.76
N GLY A 54 9.59 2.36 7.90
CA GLY A 54 10.13 1.45 8.91
C GLY A 54 11.49 0.86 8.58
N GLU A 55 11.74 -0.30 9.17
CA GLU A 55 12.99 -1.03 9.09
C GLU A 55 12.72 -2.53 8.93
N VAL A 56 13.67 -3.22 8.31
CA VAL A 56 13.64 -4.67 8.15
C VAL A 56 14.94 -5.30 8.67
N TYR A 57 14.81 -6.30 9.53
CA TYR A 57 15.86 -7.25 9.86
C TYR A 57 15.86 -8.39 8.86
N LEU A 58 17.01 -8.73 8.29
CA LEU A 58 17.17 -9.86 7.38
C LEU A 58 18.40 -10.69 7.73
N LYS A 59 18.24 -12.02 7.70
CA LYS A 59 19.39 -12.94 7.68
C LYS A 59 20.04 -12.87 6.30
N ILE A 60 21.37 -12.76 6.25
CA ILE A 60 22.13 -12.75 4.99
C ILE A 60 21.87 -14.06 4.20
N SER A 61 21.68 -15.18 4.89
CA SER A 61 21.34 -16.47 4.27
C SER A 61 19.96 -16.51 3.60
N SER A 62 19.07 -15.57 3.90
CA SER A 62 17.75 -15.43 3.26
C SER A 62 17.79 -14.51 2.03
N VAL A 63 18.91 -13.81 1.78
CA VAL A 63 19.10 -12.89 0.65
C VAL A 63 19.81 -13.60 -0.49
N LYS A 64 19.21 -13.51 -1.68
CA LYS A 64 19.72 -14.09 -2.93
C LYS A 64 20.79 -13.19 -3.54
N SER A 65 20.49 -11.91 -3.63
CA SER A 65 21.35 -10.90 -4.24
C SER A 65 20.96 -9.52 -3.74
N ILE A 66 21.91 -8.59 -3.81
CA ILE A 66 21.62 -7.17 -3.75
C ILE A 66 21.96 -6.51 -5.08
N ASP A 67 21.19 -5.48 -5.38
CA ASP A 67 21.48 -4.51 -6.40
C ASP A 67 21.74 -3.15 -5.75
N THR A 68 22.68 -2.40 -6.34
CA THR A 68 23.18 -1.11 -5.84
C THR A 68 23.19 -0.05 -6.94
N ASP A 69 22.87 -0.43 -8.18
CA ASP A 69 22.96 0.43 -9.36
C ASP A 69 22.01 -0.08 -10.44
N SER A 70 20.78 0.45 -10.42
CA SER A 70 19.76 0.19 -11.43
C SER A 70 18.88 1.41 -11.65
N TYR A 71 18.15 1.40 -12.77
CA TYR A 71 17.15 2.42 -13.10
C TYR A 71 16.11 2.58 -11.99
N ASP A 72 15.63 1.46 -11.43
CA ASP A 72 14.69 1.46 -10.30
C ASP A 72 15.25 2.19 -9.07
N LEU A 73 16.52 1.96 -8.73
CA LEU A 73 17.18 2.66 -7.64
C LEU A 73 17.41 4.15 -7.93
N ALA A 74 17.66 4.53 -9.18
CA ALA A 74 17.77 5.94 -9.58
C ALA A 74 16.42 6.66 -9.41
N ASN A 75 15.34 6.06 -9.91
CA ASN A 75 13.97 6.60 -9.73
C ASN A 75 13.61 6.70 -8.25
N MET A 76 13.97 5.69 -7.46
CA MET A 76 13.73 5.71 -6.01
C MET A 76 14.51 6.83 -5.33
N GLN A 77 15.74 7.12 -5.74
CA GLN A 77 16.51 8.26 -5.22
C GLN A 77 15.79 9.58 -5.50
N ASP A 78 15.30 9.80 -6.72
CA ASP A 78 14.55 11.02 -7.07
C ASP A 78 13.27 11.16 -6.22
N ARG A 79 12.56 10.05 -5.95
CA ARG A 79 11.38 10.04 -5.08
C ARG A 79 11.72 10.33 -3.62
N ILE A 80 12.82 9.80 -3.09
CA ILE A 80 13.31 10.09 -1.74
C ILE A 80 13.68 11.57 -1.61
N GLU A 81 14.45 12.11 -2.56
CA GLU A 81 14.79 13.54 -2.58
C GLU A 81 13.54 14.43 -2.66
N PHE A 82 12.53 13.99 -3.42
CA PHE A 82 11.25 14.69 -3.48
C PHE A 82 10.54 14.70 -2.13
N ASP A 83 10.48 13.56 -1.44
CA ASP A 83 9.93 13.45 -0.09
C ASP A 83 10.65 14.40 0.89
N GLU A 84 11.98 14.33 0.95
CA GLU A 84 12.79 15.16 1.85
C GLU A 84 12.56 16.65 1.64
N LYS A 85 12.44 17.08 0.38
CA LYS A 85 12.21 18.48 0.01
C LYS A 85 10.81 18.97 0.36
N HIS A 86 9.81 18.11 0.26
CA HIS A 86 8.40 18.48 0.47
C HIS A 86 7.86 18.06 1.83
N HIS A 87 8.67 17.37 2.64
CA HIS A 87 8.32 16.85 3.95
C HIS A 87 7.04 16.00 3.91
N LEU A 88 6.95 15.07 2.96
CA LEU A 88 5.78 14.21 2.82
C LEU A 88 5.76 13.13 3.91
N ASN A 89 6.93 12.68 4.36
CA ASN A 89 7.09 11.90 5.56
C ASN A 89 6.99 12.81 6.78
N SER A 90 5.87 12.67 7.47
CA SER A 90 5.54 13.42 8.67
C SER A 90 5.53 12.54 9.92
N GLN A 91 5.86 11.24 9.78
CA GLN A 91 6.01 10.36 10.92
C GLN A 91 7.45 10.47 11.45
N PRO A 92 7.64 10.59 12.78
CA PRO A 92 8.98 10.56 13.34
C PRO A 92 9.65 9.23 12.95
N SER A 93 10.94 9.29 12.63
CA SER A 93 11.73 8.08 12.43
C SER A 93 11.52 7.16 13.62
N PHE A 94 11.37 5.86 13.37
CA PHE A 94 11.35 4.87 14.43
C PHE A 94 12.72 4.89 15.11
N ASP A 95 12.85 5.66 16.18
CA ASP A 95 14.04 5.64 17.02
C ASP A 95 13.95 4.35 17.82
N LEU A 96 14.58 3.31 17.29
CA LEU A 96 14.94 2.12 18.04
C LEU A 96 16.17 2.53 18.86
N PRO A 97 16.05 2.81 20.18
CA PRO A 97 17.21 3.01 21.02
C PRO A 97 17.87 1.65 21.17
N ILE A 98 18.71 1.33 20.20
CA ILE A 98 19.21 -0.01 20.12
C ILE A 98 20.21 -0.19 21.27
N LYS A 99 19.83 -0.93 22.32
CA LYS A 99 20.68 -1.17 23.52
C LYS A 99 21.78 -2.16 23.18
N MET A 100 22.99 -2.02 23.74
CA MET A 100 24.10 -2.93 23.44
C MET A 100 23.75 -4.38 23.83
N SER A 101 23.51 -5.24 22.84
CA SER A 101 23.43 -6.71 22.95
C SER A 101 24.47 -7.33 22.00
N ASP A 102 24.71 -8.64 22.13
CA ASP A 102 25.77 -9.33 21.37
C ASP A 102 25.38 -9.65 19.92
N SER A 103 24.08 -9.72 19.58
CA SER A 103 23.60 -10.01 18.21
C SER A 103 22.48 -9.06 17.76
N LEU A 104 22.41 -8.72 16.47
CA LEU A 104 21.35 -7.86 15.92
C LEU A 104 19.97 -8.51 16.07
N PHE A 105 19.89 -9.82 15.85
CA PHE A 105 18.65 -10.59 16.04
C PHE A 105 18.11 -10.43 17.45
N ASP A 106 18.88 -10.81 18.48
CA ASP A 106 18.42 -10.78 19.87
C ASP A 106 17.95 -9.38 20.26
N ARG A 107 18.63 -8.35 19.73
CA ARG A 107 18.30 -6.95 19.93
C ARG A 107 16.91 -6.58 19.40
N VAL A 108 16.59 -7.00 18.18
CA VAL A 108 15.29 -6.76 17.53
C VAL A 108 14.21 -7.50 18.31
N ILE A 109 14.39 -8.80 18.58
CA ILE A 109 13.37 -9.59 19.28
C ILE A 109 13.12 -9.06 20.70
N GLN A 110 14.19 -8.75 21.46
CA GLN A 110 14.07 -8.18 22.80
C GLN A 110 13.37 -6.82 22.78
N THR A 111 13.68 -5.96 21.81
CA THR A 111 13.02 -4.64 21.77
C THR A 111 11.53 -4.77 21.43
N LEU A 112 11.19 -5.59 20.42
CA LEU A 112 9.79 -5.83 20.07
C LEU A 112 8.99 -6.44 21.23
N HIS A 113 9.61 -7.34 21.99
CA HIS A 113 9.03 -7.93 23.19
C HIS A 113 8.90 -6.93 24.35
N ASP A 114 10.00 -6.32 24.80
CA ASP A 114 10.03 -5.51 26.02
C ASP A 114 9.16 -4.25 25.88
N ASP A 115 9.16 -3.64 24.70
CA ASP A 115 8.37 -2.44 24.40
C ASP A 115 6.97 -2.77 23.86
N GLN A 116 6.62 -4.07 23.80
CA GLN A 116 5.33 -4.57 23.30
C GLN A 116 4.94 -3.96 21.95
N LYS A 117 5.90 -3.94 21.01
CA LYS A 117 5.74 -3.36 19.68
C LYS A 117 5.20 -4.39 18.69
N VAL A 118 4.24 -3.95 17.88
CA VAL A 118 3.79 -4.72 16.71
C VAL A 118 4.93 -4.85 15.71
N GLY A 119 5.15 -6.08 15.24
CA GLY A 119 6.08 -6.39 14.15
C GLY A 119 5.46 -7.38 13.15
N LEU A 120 6.01 -7.41 11.94
CA LEU A 120 5.72 -8.43 10.94
C LEU A 120 6.81 -9.48 10.95
N VAL A 121 6.49 -10.70 11.37
CA VAL A 121 7.44 -11.81 11.39
C VAL A 121 7.27 -12.67 10.14
N ILE A 122 8.36 -12.77 9.38
CA ILE A 122 8.42 -13.55 8.14
C ILE A 122 9.04 -14.90 8.45
N THR A 123 8.27 -15.96 8.26
CA THR A 123 8.70 -17.34 8.50
C THR A 123 8.64 -18.16 7.22
N ALA A 124 9.48 -19.20 7.11
CA ALA A 124 9.38 -20.17 6.01
C ALA A 124 8.74 -21.47 6.51
N GLN A 125 7.60 -21.86 5.92
CA GLN A 125 6.95 -23.14 6.22
C GLN A 125 6.66 -23.89 4.92
N ALA A 126 7.18 -25.12 4.79
CA ALA A 126 7.00 -25.98 3.62
C ALA A 126 7.36 -25.30 2.28
N GLY A 127 8.44 -24.51 2.27
CA GLY A 127 8.90 -23.80 1.07
C GLY A 127 8.06 -22.58 0.67
N LYS A 128 7.16 -22.12 1.55
CA LYS A 128 6.39 -20.89 1.36
C LYS A 128 6.64 -19.93 2.50
N LEU A 129 6.76 -18.65 2.17
CA LEU A 129 6.82 -17.60 3.19
C LEU A 129 5.44 -17.37 3.80
N LYS A 130 5.44 -17.09 5.09
CA LYS A 130 4.28 -16.66 5.88
C LYS A 130 4.60 -15.36 6.58
N TYR A 131 3.68 -14.41 6.47
CA TYR A 131 3.76 -13.08 7.03
C TYR A 131 2.76 -13.01 8.18
N ASN A 132 3.26 -12.70 9.38
CA ASN A 132 2.42 -12.66 10.59
C ASN A 132 2.64 -11.32 11.29
N GLU A 133 1.63 -10.45 11.25
CA GLU A 133 1.57 -9.23 12.05
C GLU A 133 1.19 -9.61 13.48
N GLY A 134 1.83 -9.04 14.49
CA GLY A 134 1.59 -9.48 15.85
C GLY A 134 2.54 -8.93 16.90
N LEU A 135 2.40 -9.47 18.10
CA LEU A 135 3.22 -9.16 19.28
C LEU A 135 4.01 -10.38 19.70
N ILE A 136 5.24 -10.14 20.16
CA ILE A 136 6.03 -11.14 20.87
C ILE A 136 5.55 -11.16 22.32
N SER A 137 4.89 -12.24 22.71
CA SER A 137 4.25 -12.37 24.03
C SER A 137 5.14 -13.02 25.08
N ASP A 138 6.10 -13.85 24.66
CA ASP A 138 7.08 -14.50 25.53
C ASP A 138 8.32 -14.92 24.73
N LEU A 139 9.48 -14.93 25.40
CA LEU A 139 10.77 -15.33 24.82
C LEU A 139 11.26 -16.64 25.41
N GLN A 140 11.74 -17.53 24.56
CA GLN A 140 12.30 -18.85 24.90
C GLN A 140 13.72 -18.97 24.34
N ASP A 141 14.47 -19.99 24.77
CA ASP A 141 15.87 -20.17 24.38
C ASP A 141 16.08 -20.35 22.86
N ASP A 142 15.15 -21.01 22.15
CA ASP A 142 15.24 -21.27 20.70
C ASP A 142 14.04 -20.77 19.90
N GLY A 143 13.22 -19.90 20.50
CA GLY A 143 12.00 -19.41 19.87
C GLY A 143 11.24 -18.37 20.68
N MET A 144 10.05 -18.04 20.20
CA MET A 144 9.16 -17.08 20.84
C MET A 144 7.71 -17.51 20.74
N VAL A 145 6.92 -17.05 21.70
CA VAL A 145 5.46 -17.08 21.62
C VAL A 145 5.01 -15.80 20.93
N PHE A 146 4.28 -15.95 19.82
CA PHE A 146 3.82 -14.85 18.99
C PHE A 146 2.30 -14.81 18.95
N THR A 147 1.71 -13.69 19.37
CA THR A 147 0.28 -13.44 19.27
C THR A 147 0.00 -12.70 17.97
N ASN A 148 -0.65 -13.38 17.03
CA ASN A 148 -1.02 -12.78 15.76
C ASN A 148 -2.20 -11.83 15.92
N ILE A 149 -2.10 -10.70 15.23
CA ILE A 149 -3.15 -9.70 15.12
C ILE A 149 -3.75 -9.86 13.72
N ASN A 150 -5.05 -10.12 13.66
CA ASN A 150 -5.79 -10.17 12.41
C ASN A 150 -6.71 -8.96 12.32
N LYS A 151 -6.24 -7.91 11.64
CA LYS A 151 -7.02 -6.67 11.43
C LYS A 151 -8.27 -6.86 10.56
N PHE A 152 -8.39 -8.00 9.87
CA PHE A 152 -9.53 -8.31 9.01
C PHE A 152 -10.65 -9.08 9.70
N ASP A 153 -10.35 -9.78 10.79
CA ASP A 153 -11.30 -10.64 11.50
C ASP A 153 -10.82 -10.86 12.93
N PHE A 154 -11.55 -10.27 13.88
CA PHE A 154 -11.25 -10.30 15.30
C PHE A 154 -11.73 -11.58 15.97
N SER A 155 -12.50 -12.44 15.31
CA SER A 155 -13.15 -13.63 15.89
C SER A 155 -12.19 -14.60 16.56
N LYS A 156 -10.91 -14.56 16.18
CA LYS A 156 -9.84 -15.41 16.70
C LYS A 156 -8.59 -14.61 16.98
N GLN A 157 -7.94 -14.97 18.08
CA GLN A 157 -6.59 -14.52 18.41
C GLN A 157 -5.66 -15.74 18.35
N SER A 158 -4.98 -15.89 17.22
CA SER A 158 -4.07 -17.02 17.02
C SER A 158 -2.77 -16.78 17.76
N VAL A 159 -2.30 -17.79 18.49
CA VAL A 159 -1.00 -17.77 19.17
C VAL A 159 -0.13 -18.88 18.58
N PHE A 160 1.08 -18.53 18.18
CA PHE A 160 2.04 -19.42 17.55
C PHE A 160 3.29 -19.54 18.41
N ASN A 161 3.94 -20.71 18.35
CA ASN A 161 5.34 -20.83 18.76
C ASN A 161 6.19 -20.77 17.48
N ILE A 162 7.09 -19.81 17.40
CA ILE A 162 7.97 -19.60 16.25
C ILE A 162 9.40 -19.90 16.67
N ARG A 163 10.03 -20.89 16.03
CA ARG A 163 11.46 -21.16 16.24
C ARG A 163 12.29 -20.06 15.57
N PHE A 164 13.35 -19.62 16.20
CA PHE A 164 14.21 -18.57 15.64
C PHE A 164 14.87 -18.99 14.31
N ASP A 165 15.13 -20.28 14.11
CA ASP A 165 15.66 -20.82 12.85
C ASP A 165 14.68 -20.65 11.68
N ASP A 166 13.38 -20.62 11.94
CA ASP A 166 12.33 -20.52 10.90
C ASP A 166 12.12 -19.08 10.44
N ILE A 167 12.59 -18.09 11.22
CA ILE A 167 12.48 -16.66 10.91
C ILE A 167 13.46 -16.31 9.78
N ARG A 168 12.94 -15.62 8.76
CA ARG A 168 13.70 -15.14 7.60
C ARG A 168 13.98 -13.65 7.66
N GLY A 169 12.99 -12.90 8.13
CA GLY A 169 13.06 -11.47 8.32
C GLY A 169 12.00 -10.99 9.30
N ILE A 170 12.16 -9.76 9.74
CA ILE A 170 11.22 -9.09 10.64
C ILE A 170 11.11 -7.64 10.20
N GLU A 171 9.91 -7.16 9.90
CA GLU A 171 9.65 -5.74 9.64
C GLU A 171 9.11 -5.09 10.92
N PHE A 172 9.54 -3.87 11.17
CA PHE A 172 9.17 -3.11 12.36
C PHE A 172 9.28 -1.61 12.10
N GLY A 173 8.60 -0.81 12.93
CA GLY A 173 8.65 0.64 12.82
C GLY A 173 7.90 1.24 11.62
N GLY A 174 7.32 0.43 10.73
CA GLY A 174 6.49 0.89 9.62
C GLY A 174 5.23 1.62 10.09
N THR A 175 4.71 2.52 9.26
CA THR A 175 3.57 3.38 9.61
C THR A 175 2.33 2.55 9.98
N GLU A 176 2.07 1.51 9.18
CA GLU A 176 0.93 0.60 9.38
C GLU A 176 1.01 -0.10 10.74
N LEU A 177 2.19 -0.64 11.07
CA LEU A 177 2.42 -1.36 12.33
C LEU A 177 2.25 -0.44 13.55
N GLN A 178 2.66 0.83 13.42
CA GLN A 178 2.46 1.83 14.47
C GLN A 178 0.98 2.20 14.64
N LEU A 179 0.23 2.32 13.54
CA LEU A 179 -1.22 2.55 13.61
C LEU A 179 -1.93 1.32 14.20
N LEU A 180 -1.50 0.12 13.83
CA LEU A 180 -2.03 -1.14 14.37
C LEU A 180 -1.81 -1.25 15.87
N GLN A 181 -0.65 -0.80 16.38
CA GLN A 181 -0.36 -0.68 17.81
C GLN A 181 -1.42 0.13 18.57
N ASN A 182 -1.93 1.20 17.96
CA ASN A 182 -2.89 2.10 18.61
C ASN A 182 -4.30 1.51 18.72
N VAL A 183 -4.59 0.43 17.98
CA VAL A 183 -5.92 -0.19 17.92
C VAL A 183 -5.97 -1.60 18.53
N LEU A 184 -4.87 -2.08 19.11
CA LEU A 184 -4.78 -3.44 19.67
C LEU A 184 -5.90 -3.78 20.66
N ASP A 185 -6.32 -2.82 21.48
CA ASP A 185 -7.38 -3.04 22.45
C ASP A 185 -8.74 -3.35 21.82
N MET A 186 -8.95 -2.92 20.58
CA MET A 186 -10.15 -3.19 19.79
C MET A 186 -10.08 -4.57 19.12
N ILE A 187 -8.89 -5.06 18.77
CA ILE A 187 -8.71 -6.32 18.04
C ILE A 187 -8.75 -7.50 19.02
N LYS A 188 -9.96 -7.88 19.44
CA LYS A 188 -10.22 -8.98 20.37
C LYS A 188 -11.50 -9.73 19.99
N PRO A 189 -11.61 -11.05 20.26
CA PRO A 189 -12.79 -11.84 19.93
C PRO A 189 -14.11 -11.29 20.45
N GLU A 190 -14.11 -10.70 21.65
CA GLU A 190 -15.31 -10.08 22.24
C GLU A 190 -15.80 -8.84 21.47
N ASN A 191 -14.96 -8.24 20.65
CA ASN A 191 -15.27 -7.06 19.85
C ASN A 191 -15.62 -7.41 18.40
N HIS A 192 -15.57 -8.67 17.98
CA HIS A 192 -15.82 -9.10 16.60
C HIS A 192 -17.22 -8.69 16.12
N VAL A 193 -17.29 -8.20 14.88
CA VAL A 193 -18.55 -8.03 14.14
C VAL A 193 -18.57 -8.91 12.90
N GLU A 194 -19.73 -9.51 12.62
CA GLU A 194 -19.96 -10.23 11.37
C GLU A 194 -20.04 -9.24 10.21
N ASN A 195 -19.52 -9.63 9.06
CA ASN A 195 -19.55 -8.76 7.89
C ASN A 195 -20.97 -8.57 7.38
N GLU A 196 -21.38 -7.32 7.17
CA GLU A 196 -22.59 -6.99 6.42
C GLU A 196 -22.23 -6.90 4.93
N ILE A 197 -22.64 -7.91 4.17
CA ILE A 197 -22.31 -8.07 2.75
C ILE A 197 -23.58 -7.93 1.91
N ILE A 198 -23.52 -7.07 0.89
CA ILE A 198 -24.56 -6.86 -0.10
C ILE A 198 -24.01 -7.34 -1.45
N ASP A 199 -24.59 -8.39 -2.00
CA ASP A 199 -24.15 -9.06 -3.22
C ASP A 199 -25.24 -9.14 -4.32
N ASP A 200 -26.42 -8.55 -4.08
CA ASP A 200 -27.50 -8.43 -5.05
C ASP A 200 -27.33 -7.17 -5.92
N PRO A 201 -27.02 -7.29 -7.23
CA PRO A 201 -26.80 -6.13 -8.08
C PRO A 201 -28.01 -5.22 -8.23
N SER A 202 -29.23 -5.72 -7.98
CA SER A 202 -30.46 -4.94 -8.11
C SER A 202 -30.59 -3.84 -7.05
N VAL A 203 -29.84 -3.93 -5.94
CA VAL A 203 -29.86 -2.95 -4.84
C VAL A 203 -28.60 -2.10 -4.75
N PHE A 204 -27.56 -2.37 -5.55
CA PHE A 204 -26.28 -1.65 -5.46
C PHE A 204 -26.42 -0.14 -5.60
N ARG A 205 -27.21 0.34 -6.57
CA ARG A 205 -27.43 1.78 -6.76
C ARG A 205 -28.02 2.43 -5.51
N ASP A 206 -29.11 1.88 -5.01
CA ASP A 206 -29.83 2.43 -3.86
C ASP A 206 -28.93 2.39 -2.61
N GLN A 207 -28.11 1.34 -2.45
CA GLN A 207 -27.12 1.25 -1.38
C GLN A 207 -26.00 2.30 -1.51
N ILE A 208 -25.45 2.49 -2.70
CA ILE A 208 -24.39 3.48 -2.96
C ILE A 208 -24.91 4.91 -2.72
N GLU A 209 -26.16 5.19 -3.08
CA GLU A 209 -26.80 6.48 -2.75
C GLU A 209 -26.92 6.69 -1.24
N GLN A 210 -27.32 5.66 -0.48
CA GLN A 210 -27.39 5.71 0.98
C GLN A 210 -26.01 5.98 1.59
N LEU A 211 -24.99 5.25 1.14
CA LEU A 211 -23.59 5.40 1.60
C LEU A 211 -23.03 6.79 1.27
N ARG A 212 -23.37 7.34 0.10
CA ARG A 212 -23.01 8.72 -0.25
C ARG A 212 -23.62 9.73 0.70
N ASN A 213 -24.87 9.53 1.11
CA ASN A 213 -25.59 10.45 1.98
C ASN A 213 -25.15 10.35 3.45
N SER A 214 -24.81 9.14 3.93
CA SER A 214 -24.31 8.94 5.29
C SER A 214 -22.83 9.30 5.43
N GLY A 215 -22.06 9.11 4.35
CA GLY A 215 -20.61 9.29 4.33
C GLY A 215 -19.89 8.21 5.13
N ASP A 216 -20.45 7.01 5.23
CA ASP A 216 -19.82 5.88 5.92
C ASP A 216 -18.69 5.29 5.10
N TRP A 217 -17.77 4.60 5.79
CA TRP A 217 -16.74 3.81 5.14
C TRP A 217 -17.34 2.55 4.56
N VAL A 218 -16.91 2.18 3.35
CA VAL A 218 -17.39 1.01 2.63
C VAL A 218 -16.22 0.28 1.99
N VAL A 219 -16.33 -1.04 1.90
CA VAL A 219 -15.50 -1.86 1.00
C VAL A 219 -16.27 -2.16 -0.27
N ILE A 220 -15.65 -1.91 -1.42
CA ILE A 220 -16.16 -2.31 -2.73
C ILE A 220 -15.22 -3.36 -3.31
N ASP A 221 -15.75 -4.56 -3.51
CA ASP A 221 -15.08 -5.62 -4.26
C ASP A 221 -15.65 -5.66 -5.67
N THR A 222 -14.79 -5.74 -6.67
CA THR A 222 -15.18 -5.84 -8.08
C THR A 222 -15.48 -7.28 -8.47
N ASN A 223 -16.27 -7.48 -9.54
CA ASN A 223 -16.72 -8.81 -9.97
C ASN A 223 -15.74 -9.55 -10.90
N ASP A 224 -14.51 -9.07 -10.99
CA ASP A 224 -13.41 -9.68 -11.72
C ASP A 224 -12.55 -10.54 -10.77
N ASN A 225 -11.59 -11.28 -11.33
CA ASN A 225 -10.71 -12.16 -10.54
C ASN A 225 -9.57 -11.40 -9.84
N ARG A 226 -9.68 -10.07 -9.68
CA ARG A 226 -8.63 -9.28 -9.03
C ARG A 226 -8.59 -9.59 -7.55
N LYS A 227 -7.39 -9.51 -6.97
CA LYS A 227 -7.15 -9.72 -5.54
C LYS A 227 -7.35 -8.45 -4.71
N TYR A 228 -7.82 -7.37 -5.31
CA TYR A 228 -7.87 -6.05 -4.70
C TYR A 228 -9.32 -5.62 -4.47
N PHE A 229 -9.52 -4.84 -3.42
CA PHE A 229 -10.77 -4.19 -3.08
C PHE A 229 -10.50 -2.73 -2.73
N TYR A 230 -11.52 -1.89 -2.83
CA TYR A 230 -11.43 -0.47 -2.47
C TYR A 230 -12.04 -0.21 -1.11
N VAL A 231 -11.38 0.62 -0.30
CA VAL A 231 -11.90 1.10 0.99
C VAL A 231 -11.98 2.60 0.96
N GLY A 232 -13.09 3.18 1.40
CA GLY A 232 -13.32 4.59 1.10
C GLY A 232 -14.73 5.08 1.39
N LYS A 233 -15.03 6.27 0.87
CA LYS A 233 -16.35 6.91 0.97
C LYS A 233 -16.86 7.25 -0.42
N ILE A 234 -18.16 7.03 -0.64
CA ILE A 234 -18.81 7.46 -1.87
C ILE A 234 -18.99 8.98 -1.82
N ILE A 235 -18.47 9.68 -2.82
CA ILE A 235 -18.48 11.16 -2.86
C ILE A 235 -19.37 11.71 -3.98
N SER A 236 -19.63 10.91 -5.01
CA SER A 236 -20.61 11.23 -6.06
C SER A 236 -21.20 9.94 -6.62
N SER A 237 -22.47 9.99 -7.03
CA SER A 237 -23.16 8.87 -7.67
C SER A 237 -24.29 9.37 -8.57
N ASN A 238 -24.57 8.62 -9.63
CA ASN A 238 -25.75 8.81 -10.48
C ASN A 238 -26.38 7.44 -10.82
N GLU A 239 -27.22 7.38 -11.86
CA GLU A 239 -27.95 6.17 -12.27
C GLU A 239 -27.06 5.03 -12.80
N LYS A 240 -25.80 5.29 -13.17
CA LYS A 240 -24.93 4.30 -13.85
C LYS A 240 -23.60 4.07 -13.15
N GLU A 241 -23.11 5.06 -12.43
CA GLU A 241 -21.72 5.12 -11.99
C GLU A 241 -21.62 5.90 -10.68
N PHE A 242 -20.48 5.74 -10.02
CA PHE A 242 -20.14 6.48 -8.81
C PHE A 242 -18.64 6.76 -8.74
N VAL A 243 -18.30 7.72 -7.89
CA VAL A 243 -16.92 8.06 -7.52
C VAL A 243 -16.77 7.85 -6.03
N MET A 244 -15.65 7.24 -5.68
CA MET A 244 -15.26 6.96 -4.31
C MET A 244 -13.91 7.60 -4.04
N MET A 245 -13.81 8.34 -2.94
CA MET A 245 -12.53 8.67 -2.34
C MET A 245 -12.01 7.42 -1.65
N VAL A 246 -10.80 6.99 -1.99
CA VAL A 246 -10.21 5.77 -1.41
C VAL A 246 -9.12 6.11 -0.40
N VAL A 247 -8.92 5.19 0.54
CA VAL A 247 -7.80 5.22 1.48
C VAL A 247 -6.91 3.99 1.31
N ASP A 248 -5.62 4.16 1.59
CA ASP A 248 -4.65 3.08 1.62
C ASP A 248 -4.74 2.24 2.91
N MET A 249 -3.87 1.24 3.05
CA MET A 249 -3.79 0.39 4.24
C MET A 249 -3.39 1.15 5.51
N ASN A 250 -2.80 2.35 5.37
CA ASN A 250 -2.48 3.24 6.49
C ASN A 250 -3.65 4.15 6.85
N GLY A 251 -4.81 4.07 6.17
CA GLY A 251 -5.92 5.00 6.37
C GLY A 251 -5.60 6.43 5.92
N ARG A 252 -4.68 6.61 4.97
CA ARG A 252 -4.41 7.89 4.30
C ARG A 252 -5.16 7.94 2.97
N PHE A 253 -5.51 9.14 2.52
CA PHE A 253 -6.09 9.40 1.22
C PHE A 253 -5.19 8.84 0.11
N GLY A 254 -5.74 7.88 -0.66
CA GLY A 254 -5.04 7.20 -1.74
C GLY A 254 -5.39 7.71 -3.14
N GLY A 255 -6.34 8.63 -3.27
CA GLY A 255 -6.85 9.14 -4.55
C GLY A 255 -8.35 8.92 -4.70
N TYR A 256 -8.82 8.93 -5.94
CA TYR A 256 -10.20 8.65 -6.30
C TYR A 256 -10.29 7.47 -7.25
N VAL A 257 -11.41 6.74 -7.16
CA VAL A 257 -11.80 5.73 -8.14
C VAL A 257 -13.19 6.02 -8.67
N TRP A 258 -13.36 5.87 -9.98
CA TRP A 258 -14.64 5.84 -10.67
C TRP A 258 -14.95 4.40 -11.05
N ILE A 259 -16.19 3.96 -10.80
CA ILE A 259 -16.63 2.58 -10.96
C ILE A 259 -18.07 2.57 -11.49
N ARG A 260 -18.41 1.59 -12.35
CA ARG A 260 -19.79 1.31 -12.75
C ARG A 260 -20.46 0.25 -11.87
N TYR A 261 -21.78 0.34 -11.72
CA TYR A 261 -22.50 -0.65 -10.89
C TYR A 261 -22.41 -2.08 -11.41
N ASP A 262 -22.30 -2.28 -12.73
CA ASP A 262 -22.15 -3.61 -13.35
C ASP A 262 -20.76 -4.22 -13.16
N ASP A 263 -19.82 -3.49 -12.53
CA ASP A 263 -18.47 -3.95 -12.20
C ASP A 263 -18.30 -4.29 -10.72
N ILE A 264 -19.32 -4.05 -9.90
CA ILE A 264 -19.35 -4.43 -8.49
C ILE A 264 -19.64 -5.93 -8.36
N GLY A 265 -18.84 -6.62 -7.55
CA GLY A 265 -19.10 -7.98 -7.10
C GLY A 265 -19.87 -8.00 -5.78
N ARG A 266 -19.45 -7.20 -4.81
CA ARG A 266 -20.13 -7.02 -3.53
C ARG A 266 -19.75 -5.70 -2.85
N ILE A 267 -20.63 -5.26 -1.96
CA ILE A 267 -20.46 -4.09 -1.09
C ILE A 267 -20.42 -4.61 0.35
N ILE A 268 -19.41 -4.20 1.13
CA ILE A 268 -19.33 -4.53 2.56
C ILE A 268 -19.48 -3.24 3.36
N THR A 269 -20.52 -3.15 4.18
CA THR A 269 -20.90 -1.93 4.91
C THR A 269 -20.52 -1.96 6.38
N ASP A 270 -20.34 -3.14 6.95
CA ASP A 270 -19.81 -3.33 8.29
C ASP A 270 -18.83 -4.51 8.30
N SER A 271 -17.68 -4.33 8.95
CA SER A 271 -16.65 -5.36 9.14
C SER A 271 -15.64 -4.91 10.19
N ASP A 272 -14.94 -5.85 10.79
CA ASP A 272 -13.81 -5.57 11.69
C ASP A 272 -12.75 -4.68 11.00
N TYR A 273 -12.46 -4.95 9.73
CA TYR A 273 -11.49 -4.18 8.97
C TYR A 273 -11.90 -2.72 8.76
N LEU A 274 -13.19 -2.45 8.46
CA LEU A 274 -13.69 -1.08 8.34
C LEU A 274 -13.56 -0.30 9.65
N ARG A 275 -13.71 -0.98 10.80
CA ARG A 275 -13.50 -0.37 12.11
C ARG A 275 -12.03 -0.04 12.38
N VAL A 276 -11.10 -0.87 11.92
CA VAL A 276 -9.66 -0.56 11.97
C VAL A 276 -9.36 0.67 11.10
N ILE A 277 -9.82 0.68 9.86
CA ILE A 277 -9.58 1.78 8.92
C ILE A 277 -10.18 3.09 9.43
N ASP A 278 -11.38 3.08 10.01
CA ASP A 278 -11.97 4.29 10.61
C ASP A 278 -11.05 4.88 11.69
N LYS A 279 -10.44 4.05 12.55
CA LYS A 279 -9.46 4.51 13.54
C LYS A 279 -8.19 5.06 12.91
N PHE A 280 -7.66 4.38 11.89
CA PHE A 280 -6.46 4.85 11.18
C PHE A 280 -6.70 6.23 10.54
N VAL A 281 -7.86 6.41 9.91
CA VAL A 281 -8.23 7.70 9.30
C VAL A 281 -8.42 8.78 10.36
N ILE A 282 -9.08 8.50 11.48
CA ILE A 282 -9.23 9.45 12.58
C ILE A 282 -7.86 9.91 13.09
N GLU A 283 -6.94 8.97 13.32
CA GLU A 283 -5.58 9.26 13.80
C GLU A 283 -4.81 10.12 12.79
N ASN A 284 -4.82 9.73 11.51
CA ASN A 284 -4.16 10.52 10.47
C ASN A 284 -4.76 11.92 10.32
N LYS A 285 -6.09 12.07 10.42
CA LYS A 285 -6.72 13.40 10.38
C LYS A 285 -6.33 14.25 11.58
N HIS A 286 -6.33 13.67 12.78
CA HIS A 286 -5.90 14.35 14.00
C HIS A 286 -4.46 14.87 13.88
N ASN A 287 -3.57 14.04 13.32
CA ASN A 287 -2.16 14.36 13.14
C ASN A 287 -1.87 15.18 11.87
N LYS A 288 -2.90 15.51 11.06
CA LYS A 288 -2.78 16.21 9.76
C LYS A 288 -1.97 15.45 8.70
N HIS A 289 -2.00 14.12 8.77
CA HIS A 289 -1.31 13.19 7.85
C HIS A 289 -2.31 12.44 6.95
N PHE A 290 -3.58 12.84 6.93
CA PHE A 290 -4.61 12.16 6.16
C PHE A 290 -4.32 12.17 4.66
N ALA A 291 -3.88 13.29 4.09
CA ALA A 291 -3.47 13.37 2.71
C ALA A 291 -2.02 13.87 2.65
N LEU A 292 -1.25 13.36 1.69
CA LEU A 292 0.04 13.95 1.37
C LEU A 292 -0.18 15.40 0.90
N PRO A 293 0.68 16.37 1.27
CA PRO A 293 0.47 17.79 0.99
C PRO A 293 0.22 18.15 -0.48
N VAL A 294 0.68 17.31 -1.41
CA VAL A 294 0.55 17.49 -2.87
C VAL A 294 -0.76 16.95 -3.44
N LEU A 295 -1.52 16.17 -2.65
CA LEU A 295 -2.77 15.55 -3.08
C LEU A 295 -3.98 16.38 -2.66
N ASN A 296 -5.01 16.38 -3.50
CA ASN A 296 -6.26 17.07 -3.23
C ASN A 296 -7.35 16.10 -2.77
N SER A 297 -7.48 15.91 -1.45
CA SER A 297 -8.53 15.07 -0.84
C SER A 297 -9.91 15.74 -0.76
N ASP A 298 -10.01 17.02 -1.12
CA ASP A 298 -11.22 17.83 -1.00
C ASP A 298 -11.83 18.18 -2.38
N ARG A 299 -11.54 17.39 -3.41
CA ARG A 299 -12.08 17.59 -4.76
C ARG A 299 -13.60 17.43 -4.70
N ALA A 300 -14.30 18.48 -5.13
CA ALA A 300 -15.76 18.44 -5.25
C ALA A 300 -16.16 17.74 -6.56
N PHE A 301 -17.17 16.87 -6.46
CA PHE A 301 -17.82 16.23 -7.59
C PHE A 301 -19.30 16.61 -7.56
N ASP A 302 -19.88 16.83 -8.74
CA ASP A 302 -21.33 16.91 -8.87
C ASP A 302 -21.91 15.50 -9.07
N ASN A 303 -23.20 15.36 -8.80
CA ASN A 303 -23.95 14.11 -9.07
C ASN A 303 -24.57 14.16 -10.49
N ALA A 304 -23.89 14.78 -11.45
CA ALA A 304 -24.42 14.94 -12.80
C ALA A 304 -24.46 13.60 -13.55
N ASP A 305 -25.23 13.54 -14.65
CA ASP A 305 -25.37 12.32 -15.46
C ASP A 305 -24.08 11.89 -16.19
N ASN A 306 -23.05 12.74 -16.24
CA ASN A 306 -21.86 12.57 -17.08
C ASN A 306 -20.55 12.58 -16.28
N ILE A 307 -20.48 11.92 -15.12
CA ILE A 307 -19.30 11.98 -14.24
C ILE A 307 -18.05 11.50 -14.99
N LEU A 308 -18.13 10.37 -15.70
CA LEU A 308 -17.04 9.83 -16.52
C LEU A 308 -16.46 10.87 -17.50
N ILE A 309 -17.33 11.53 -18.27
CA ILE A 309 -16.92 12.51 -19.28
C ILE A 309 -16.28 13.73 -18.61
N HIS A 310 -16.78 14.16 -17.45
CA HIS A 310 -16.18 15.27 -16.71
C HIS A 310 -14.79 14.92 -16.20
N ILE A 311 -14.59 13.72 -15.63
CA ILE A 311 -13.27 13.26 -15.20
C ILE A 311 -12.30 13.25 -16.38
N ILE A 312 -12.67 12.61 -17.50
CA ILE A 312 -11.84 12.53 -18.71
C ILE A 312 -11.49 13.92 -19.25
N THR A 313 -12.48 14.80 -19.39
CA THR A 313 -12.28 16.14 -19.95
C THR A 313 -11.38 17.00 -19.06
N GLN A 314 -11.54 16.90 -17.74
CA GLN A 314 -10.66 17.57 -16.79
C GLN A 314 -9.23 17.01 -16.88
N SER A 315 -9.07 15.68 -16.98
CA SER A 315 -7.75 15.07 -17.11
C SER A 315 -7.06 15.43 -18.42
N ILE A 316 -7.79 15.56 -19.53
CA ILE A 316 -7.25 16.10 -20.80
C ILE A 316 -6.80 17.56 -20.60
N GLN A 317 -7.64 18.40 -19.99
CA GLN A 317 -7.36 19.82 -19.83
C GLN A 317 -6.15 20.10 -18.93
N TYR A 318 -5.98 19.30 -17.88
CA TYR A 318 -4.93 19.49 -16.86
C TYR A 318 -3.78 18.48 -16.99
N GLN A 319 -3.75 17.71 -18.08
CA GLN A 319 -2.74 16.67 -18.34
C GLN A 319 -2.55 15.74 -17.14
N LYS A 320 -3.66 15.19 -16.63
CA LYS A 320 -3.65 14.26 -15.49
C LYS A 320 -3.55 12.82 -15.94
N VAL A 321 -2.73 12.05 -15.25
CA VAL A 321 -2.62 10.60 -15.45
C VAL A 321 -3.86 9.93 -14.89
N ILE A 322 -4.41 9.00 -15.66
CA ILE A 322 -5.46 8.08 -15.23
C ILE A 322 -4.94 6.65 -15.39
N ARG A 323 -5.17 5.82 -14.37
CA ARG A 323 -5.10 4.36 -14.52
C ARG A 323 -6.45 3.86 -14.98
N PHE A 324 -6.48 3.14 -16.08
CA PHE A 324 -7.67 2.55 -16.66
C PHE A 324 -7.69 1.04 -16.42
N GLU A 325 -8.88 0.51 -16.15
CA GLU A 325 -9.19 -0.91 -16.31
C GLU A 325 -10.25 -1.06 -17.39
N THR A 326 -10.02 -1.95 -18.36
CA THR A 326 -10.95 -2.20 -19.46
C THR A 326 -11.63 -3.57 -19.34
N ALA A 327 -12.69 -3.77 -20.14
CA ALA A 327 -13.51 -4.98 -20.07
C ALA A 327 -12.84 -6.28 -20.49
N ASP A 328 -11.70 -6.19 -21.14
CA ASP A 328 -10.79 -7.30 -21.43
C ASP A 328 -9.77 -7.57 -20.31
N GLU A 329 -9.97 -6.99 -19.12
CA GLU A 329 -9.08 -7.10 -17.95
C GLU A 329 -7.67 -6.55 -18.23
N ASP A 330 -7.56 -5.60 -19.16
CA ASP A 330 -6.32 -4.89 -19.39
C ASP A 330 -6.22 -3.67 -18.46
N ASN A 331 -5.02 -3.45 -17.93
CA ASN A 331 -4.72 -2.43 -16.93
C ASN A 331 -3.52 -1.61 -17.39
N PHE A 332 -3.71 -0.32 -17.57
CA PHE A 332 -2.66 0.60 -17.99
C PHE A 332 -2.89 2.00 -17.43
N ALA A 333 -1.82 2.79 -17.37
CA ALA A 333 -1.89 4.20 -17.01
C ALA A 333 -1.43 5.07 -18.18
N GLY A 334 -1.99 6.27 -18.29
CA GLY A 334 -1.62 7.21 -19.34
C GLY A 334 -2.36 8.54 -19.27
N TYR A 335 -1.97 9.44 -20.15
CA TYR A 335 -2.57 10.76 -20.32
C TYR A 335 -3.73 10.67 -21.33
N PRO A 336 -5.00 10.87 -20.94
CA PRO A 336 -6.05 11.06 -21.93
C PRO A 336 -5.76 12.35 -22.70
N THR A 337 -5.76 12.27 -24.03
CA THR A 337 -5.39 13.42 -24.90
C THR A 337 -6.57 14.00 -25.65
N SER A 338 -7.57 13.17 -25.99
CA SER A 338 -8.78 13.63 -26.68
C SER A 338 -9.89 12.59 -26.60
N ILE A 339 -11.14 13.06 -26.59
CA ILE A 339 -12.33 12.22 -26.66
C ILE A 339 -13.25 12.70 -27.78
N ASP A 340 -13.67 11.78 -28.65
CA ASP A 340 -14.73 12.02 -29.62
C ASP A 340 -16.08 11.66 -28.99
N LEU A 341 -16.86 12.67 -28.62
CA LEU A 341 -18.16 12.49 -27.97
C LEU A 341 -19.24 11.88 -28.90
N GLN A 342 -19.01 11.84 -30.22
CA GLN A 342 -19.94 11.19 -31.15
C GLN A 342 -19.71 9.68 -31.21
N THR A 343 -18.44 9.26 -31.22
CA THR A 343 -18.06 7.85 -31.35
C THR A 343 -17.80 7.19 -30.00
N GLY A 344 -17.57 7.97 -28.93
CA GLY A 344 -17.17 7.46 -27.62
C GLY A 344 -15.70 7.04 -27.56
N VAL A 345 -14.89 7.35 -28.57
CA VAL A 345 -13.49 6.95 -28.61
C VAL A 345 -12.62 7.94 -27.84
N LEU A 346 -11.89 7.43 -26.85
CA LEU A 346 -10.86 8.12 -26.07
C LEU A 346 -9.48 7.74 -26.59
N ASN A 347 -8.64 8.73 -26.87
CA ASN A 347 -7.22 8.54 -27.12
C ASN A 347 -6.44 8.75 -25.81
N VAL A 348 -5.56 7.81 -25.50
CA VAL A 348 -4.71 7.82 -24.30
C VAL A 348 -3.26 7.62 -24.72
N GLU A 349 -2.39 8.54 -24.32
CA GLU A 349 -0.95 8.42 -24.48
C GLU A 349 -0.39 7.61 -23.29
N LEU A 350 0.20 6.45 -23.56
CA LEU A 350 0.71 5.55 -22.51
C LEU A 350 2.01 6.08 -21.91
N LEU A 351 2.35 5.64 -20.70
CA LEU A 351 3.56 6.11 -20.00
C LEU A 351 4.86 5.41 -20.45
N ASP A 352 4.75 4.29 -21.16
CA ASP A 352 5.91 3.57 -21.68
C ASP A 352 6.36 4.18 -23.00
N VAL A 353 7.66 4.47 -23.19
CA VAL A 353 8.19 4.90 -24.48
C VAL A 353 8.37 3.72 -25.43
N ASP A 354 8.07 3.91 -26.71
CA ASP A 354 8.35 2.94 -27.76
C ASP A 354 9.83 2.97 -28.22
N ASP A 355 10.17 2.11 -29.18
CA ASP A 355 11.54 1.98 -29.72
C ASP A 355 12.06 3.29 -30.36
N ASP A 356 11.16 4.19 -30.77
CA ASP A 356 11.48 5.49 -31.39
C ASP A 356 11.52 6.63 -30.36
N GLY A 357 11.22 6.34 -29.09
CA GLY A 357 11.22 7.29 -27.97
C GLY A 357 9.94 8.11 -27.86
N ASP A 358 8.88 7.75 -28.60
CA ASP A 358 7.57 8.39 -28.53
C ASP A 358 6.67 7.61 -27.56
N LEU A 359 5.72 8.31 -26.93
CA LEU A 359 4.70 7.66 -26.12
C LEU A 359 3.60 7.08 -27.03
N PRO A 360 3.36 5.76 -27.02
CA PRO A 360 2.40 5.12 -27.89
C PRO A 360 0.99 5.57 -27.51
N THR A 361 0.19 5.89 -28.52
CA THR A 361 -1.22 6.25 -28.33
C THR A 361 -2.10 5.02 -28.45
N ARG A 362 -2.95 4.82 -27.46
CA ARG A 362 -3.99 3.80 -27.40
C ARG A 362 -5.37 4.42 -27.62
N GLN A 363 -6.21 3.75 -28.41
CA GLN A 363 -7.61 4.12 -28.57
C GLN A 363 -8.49 3.16 -27.77
N ILE A 364 -9.36 3.68 -26.91
CA ILE A 364 -10.32 2.89 -26.15
C ILE A 364 -11.72 3.47 -26.30
N GLY A 365 -12.73 2.61 -26.42
CA GLY A 365 -14.13 3.03 -26.30
C GLY A 365 -14.44 3.29 -24.83
N ILE A 366 -15.06 4.42 -24.50
CA ILE A 366 -15.43 4.76 -23.12
C ILE A 366 -16.37 3.71 -22.51
N GLU A 367 -17.17 3.03 -23.32
CA GLU A 367 -18.04 1.93 -22.92
C GLU A 367 -17.26 0.70 -22.42
N ASN A 368 -15.99 0.55 -22.81
CA ASN A 368 -15.14 -0.54 -22.35
C ASN A 368 -14.39 -0.21 -21.05
N ILE A 369 -14.41 1.03 -20.60
CA ILE A 369 -13.80 1.43 -19.32
C ILE A 369 -14.70 0.94 -18.19
N ARG A 370 -14.16 0.09 -17.33
CA ARG A 370 -14.83 -0.47 -16.15
C ARG A 370 -14.52 0.32 -14.89
N GLU A 371 -13.27 0.76 -14.82
CA GLU A 371 -12.75 1.50 -13.67
C GLU A 371 -11.72 2.52 -14.14
N MET A 372 -11.65 3.64 -13.41
CA MET A 372 -10.55 4.58 -13.49
C MET A 372 -10.06 4.95 -12.09
N ALA A 373 -8.75 4.95 -11.87
CA ALA A 373 -8.14 5.55 -10.68
C ALA A 373 -7.38 6.82 -11.09
N PHE A 374 -7.48 7.88 -10.29
CA PHE A 374 -6.91 9.20 -10.61
C PHE A 374 -6.64 10.03 -9.35
N ASP A 375 -5.85 11.10 -9.50
CA ASP A 375 -5.35 11.96 -8.41
C ASP A 375 -4.70 11.19 -7.24
N TYR A 376 -4.03 10.07 -7.54
CA TYR A 376 -3.26 9.28 -6.58
C TYR A 376 -1.77 9.65 -6.65
N PHE A 377 -1.00 9.29 -5.62
CA PHE A 377 0.37 9.82 -5.48
C PHE A 377 1.31 9.41 -6.61
N LYS A 378 1.27 8.16 -7.07
CA LYS A 378 2.08 7.74 -8.22
C LYS A 378 1.73 8.49 -9.51
N ALA A 379 0.45 8.78 -9.77
CA ALA A 379 0.08 9.66 -10.88
C ALA A 379 0.71 11.05 -10.73
N PHE A 380 0.66 11.63 -9.53
CA PHE A 380 1.30 12.91 -9.27
C PHE A 380 2.83 12.87 -9.50
N LEU A 381 3.53 11.82 -9.08
CA LEU A 381 4.97 11.68 -9.31
C LEU A 381 5.28 11.64 -10.82
N THR A 382 4.56 10.81 -11.57
CA THR A 382 4.68 10.73 -13.03
C THR A 382 4.39 12.07 -13.73
N GLU A 383 3.34 12.79 -13.31
CA GLU A 383 2.97 14.10 -13.85
C GLU A 383 4.04 15.19 -13.64
N ASN A 384 4.95 14.97 -12.68
CA ASN A 384 6.03 15.90 -12.35
C ASN A 384 7.41 15.37 -12.74
N GLU A 385 7.47 14.31 -13.57
CA GLU A 385 8.72 13.70 -14.06
C GLU A 385 9.62 13.23 -12.90
N ILE A 386 8.99 12.65 -11.86
CA ILE A 386 9.66 12.02 -10.72
C ILE A 386 9.50 10.49 -10.87
N ASP A 387 9.94 9.97 -12.02
CA ASP A 387 9.94 8.54 -12.43
C ASP A 387 10.80 8.33 -13.69
#